data_AF-A0A968IWI2-F1
#
_entry.id   AF-A0A968IWI2-F1
#
_cell.length_a   1.000
_cell.length_b   1.000
_cell.length_c   1.000
_cell.angle_alpha   90.00
_cell.angle_beta   90.00
_cell.angle_gamma   90.00
#
_symmetry.space_group_name_H-M   'P 1'
#
loop_
_entity.id
_entity.type
_entity.pdbx_description
1 polymer ?
#
loop_
_entity_poly.entity_id
_entity_poly.type
_entity_poly.pdbx_seq_one_letter_code
_entity_poly.pdbx_strand_id
1 'polypeptide(L)'
;MLPPAKSEIGRGRRRTVNLRAVYNAIRYICRTGCAWEYLPHDFPPTKTVYGYGRKWERKGVWQQVHQEVRKQLRKKPRAPQPPPPDLLTVNL
;
A
#
# COMPACT_ATOMS: atom_id res chain seq x y z
N MET A 1 2.87 -2.05 -8.63
CA MET A 1 2.79 -1.20 -9.83
C MET A 1 2.23 0.16 -9.41
N LEU A 2 3.04 1.21 -9.45
CA LEU A 2 2.59 2.57 -9.18
C LEU A 2 2.20 3.24 -10.51
N PRO A 3 1.12 4.04 -10.55
CA PRO A 3 0.70 4.66 -11.80
C PRO A 3 1.80 5.60 -12.35
N PRO A 4 2.05 5.57 -13.67
CA PRO A 4 3.11 6.36 -14.29
C PRO A 4 2.87 7.86 -14.09
N ALA A 5 3.95 8.64 -14.09
CA ALA A 5 3.87 10.09 -13.99
C ALA A 5 3.20 10.65 -15.26
N LYS A 6 2.20 11.54 -15.11
CA LYS A 6 1.56 12.18 -16.28
C LYS A 6 2.54 13.04 -17.11
N SER A 7 3.63 13.51 -16.52
CA SER A 7 4.53 14.50 -17.14
C SER A 7 5.55 13.93 -18.13
N GLU A 8 5.57 12.62 -18.36
CA GLU A 8 6.42 12.02 -19.40
C GLU A 8 5.80 12.10 -20.80
N ILE A 9 4.48 12.38 -20.92
CA ILE A 9 3.72 12.22 -22.18
C ILE A 9 3.05 13.54 -22.66
N GLY A 10 3.09 14.64 -21.90
CA GLY A 10 2.49 15.90 -22.36
C GLY A 10 2.50 17.06 -21.36
N ARG A 11 2.28 18.28 -21.88
CA ARG A 11 2.36 19.58 -21.18
C ARG A 11 1.61 19.55 -19.83
N GLY A 12 2.37 19.62 -18.73
CA GLY A 12 1.88 19.70 -17.36
C GLY A 12 3.05 19.78 -16.36
N ARG A 13 2.79 20.26 -15.13
CA ARG A 13 3.84 20.36 -14.09
C ARG A 13 4.45 18.98 -13.84
N ARG A 14 5.78 18.89 -13.97
CA ARG A 14 6.52 17.66 -13.68
C ARG A 14 6.24 17.21 -12.25
N ARG A 15 5.98 15.92 -12.07
CA ARG A 15 5.77 15.37 -10.73
C ARG A 15 7.09 15.41 -9.97
N THR A 16 7.20 16.30 -8.99
CA THR A 16 8.35 16.38 -8.08
C THR A 16 8.20 15.48 -6.85
N VAL A 17 6.99 14.96 -6.59
CA VAL A 17 6.68 14.17 -5.40
C VAL A 17 7.17 12.72 -5.56
N ASN A 18 7.93 12.24 -4.57
CA ASN A 18 8.34 10.85 -4.46
C ASN A 18 7.13 9.96 -4.12
N LEU A 19 6.71 9.10 -5.07
CA LEU A 19 5.55 8.22 -4.88
C LEU A 19 5.75 7.16 -3.80
N ARG A 20 7.00 6.71 -3.57
CA ARG A 20 7.29 5.72 -2.54
C ARG A 20 7.05 6.31 -1.16
N ALA A 21 7.44 7.58 -0.96
CA ALA A 21 7.17 8.32 0.26
C ALA A 21 5.66 8.51 0.49
N VAL A 22 4.90 8.84 -0.57
CA VAL A 22 3.42 8.93 -0.51
C VAL A 22 2.79 7.59 -0.14
N TYR A 23 3.22 6.49 -0.77
CA TYR A 23 2.73 5.17 -0.42
C TYR A 23 3.04 4.81 1.04
N ASN A 24 4.26 5.09 1.50
CA ASN A 24 4.66 4.81 2.87
C ASN A 24 3.82 5.60 3.87
N ALA A 25 3.51 6.87 3.57
CA ALA A 25 2.62 7.70 4.40
C ALA A 25 1.19 7.13 4.46
N ILE A 26 0.62 6.70 3.32
CA ILE A 26 -0.72 6.08 3.31
C ILE A 26 -0.70 4.76 4.11
N ARG A 27 0.33 3.93 3.91
CA ARG A 27 0.51 2.68 4.67
C ARG A 27 0.62 2.95 6.17
N TYR A 28 1.32 4.02 6.57
CA TYR A 28 1.43 4.41 7.98
C TYR A 28 0.04 4.69 8.56
N ILE A 29 -0.73 5.57 7.92
CA ILE A 29 -2.11 5.91 8.34
C ILE A 29 -2.99 4.66 8.41
N CYS A 30 -2.95 3.77 7.41
CA CYS A 30 -3.73 2.53 7.44
C CYS A 30 -3.31 1.56 8.57
N ARG A 31 -2.04 1.59 8.98
CA ARG A 31 -1.52 0.70 10.04
C ARG A 31 -1.78 1.21 11.44
N THR A 32 -1.77 2.53 11.63
CA THR A 32 -1.93 3.19 12.93
C THR A 32 -3.35 3.68 13.19
N GLY A 33 -4.14 3.95 12.14
CA GLY A 33 -5.46 4.56 12.25
C GLY A 33 -5.43 6.04 12.63
N CYS A 34 -4.26 6.70 12.62
CA CYS A 34 -4.17 8.11 13.00
C CYS A 34 -4.92 9.01 12.01
N ALA A 35 -5.42 10.15 12.49
CA ALA A 35 -5.98 11.15 11.60
C ALA A 35 -4.90 11.66 10.63
N TRP A 36 -5.33 12.08 9.44
CA TRP A 36 -4.44 12.58 8.39
C TRP A 36 -3.59 13.77 8.85
N GLU A 37 -4.13 14.63 9.71
CA GLU A 37 -3.44 15.80 10.27
C GLU A 37 -2.31 15.44 11.23
N TYR A 38 -2.34 14.23 11.81
CA TYR A 38 -1.30 13.70 12.70
C TYR A 38 -0.22 12.90 11.96
N LEU A 39 -0.14 13.01 10.63
CA LEU A 39 0.93 12.39 9.88
C LEU A 39 2.28 13.01 10.28
N PRO A 40 3.30 12.21 10.65
CA PRO A 40 4.62 12.74 11.02
C PRO A 40 5.25 13.62 9.93
N HIS A 41 6.02 14.63 10.34
CA HIS A 41 6.63 15.62 9.45
C HIS A 41 7.69 15.05 8.49
N ASP A 42 8.24 13.86 8.77
CA ASP A 42 9.17 13.16 7.88
C ASP A 42 8.48 12.66 6.59
N PHE A 43 7.15 12.64 6.55
CA PHE A 43 6.39 12.28 5.36
C PHE A 43 6.08 13.50 4.48
N PRO A 44 5.72 13.28 3.19
CA PRO A 44 5.22 14.35 2.35
C PRO A 44 4.00 15.05 2.97
N PRO A 45 3.73 16.32 2.63
CA PRO A 45 2.62 17.08 3.20
C PRO A 45 1.28 16.34 3.11
N THR A 46 0.51 16.34 4.20
CA THR A 46 -0.76 15.60 4.33
C THR A 46 -1.71 15.84 3.14
N LYS A 47 -1.85 17.09 2.69
CA LYS A 47 -2.70 17.44 1.53
C LYS A 47 -2.25 16.71 0.25
N THR A 48 -0.94 16.58 0.04
CA THR A 48 -0.36 15.84 -1.07
C THR A 48 -0.68 14.35 -0.94
N VAL A 49 -0.41 13.77 0.23
CA VAL A 49 -0.65 12.34 0.48
C VAL A 49 -2.13 11.99 0.30
N TYR A 50 -3.03 12.77 0.88
CA TYR A 50 -4.47 12.61 0.74
C TYR A 50 -4.92 12.71 -0.72
N GLY A 51 -4.44 13.73 -1.45
CA GLY A 51 -4.75 13.91 -2.86
C GLY A 51 -4.34 12.72 -3.72
N TYR A 52 -3.16 12.13 -3.45
CA TYR A 52 -2.71 10.91 -4.12
C TYR A 52 -3.54 9.69 -3.73
N GLY A 53 -3.81 9.49 -2.44
CA GLY A 53 -4.61 8.37 -1.94
C GLY A 53 -5.99 8.34 -2.58
N ARG A 54 -6.70 9.48 -2.58
CA ARG A 54 -8.01 9.66 -3.22
C ARG A 54 -7.95 9.43 -4.74
N LYS A 55 -6.89 9.89 -5.40
CA LYS A 55 -6.68 9.68 -6.84
C LYS A 55 -6.45 8.20 -7.16
N TRP A 56 -5.71 7.49 -6.32
CA TRP A 56 -5.42 6.06 -6.48
C TRP A 56 -6.64 5.18 -6.21
N GLU A 57 -7.44 5.54 -5.21
CA GLU A 57 -8.73 4.91 -4.93
C GLU A 57 -9.67 4.99 -6.13
N ARG A 58 -9.91 6.20 -6.67
CA ARG A 58 -10.76 6.37 -7.88
C ARG A 58 -10.25 5.62 -9.10
N LYS A 59 -8.94 5.38 -9.17
CA LYS A 59 -8.30 4.65 -10.27
C LYS A 59 -8.23 3.14 -10.05
N GLY A 60 -8.70 2.64 -8.91
CA GLY A 60 -8.63 1.22 -8.57
C GLY A 60 -7.21 0.70 -8.32
N VAL A 61 -6.26 1.57 -7.99
CA VAL A 61 -4.83 1.19 -7.85
C VAL A 61 -4.62 0.20 -6.71
N TRP A 62 -5.38 0.35 -5.61
CA TRP A 62 -5.28 -0.57 -4.47
C TRP A 62 -5.71 -2.00 -4.83
N GLN A 63 -6.79 -2.12 -5.59
CA GLN A 63 -7.30 -3.39 -6.11
C GLN A 63 -6.27 -4.03 -7.04
N GLN A 64 -5.65 -3.27 -7.93
CA GLN A 64 -4.58 -3.75 -8.81
C GLN A 64 -3.37 -4.25 -8.01
N VAL A 65 -2.94 -3.51 -6.99
CA VAL A 65 -1.84 -3.92 -6.11
C VAL A 65 -2.18 -5.21 -5.37
N HIS A 66 -3.37 -5.31 -4.79
CA HIS A 66 -3.83 -6.53 -4.10
C HIS A 66 -3.90 -7.72 -5.04
N GLN A 67 -4.42 -7.52 -6.25
CA GLN A 67 -4.51 -8.57 -7.25
C GLN A 67 -3.12 -9.09 -7.65
N GLU A 68 -2.15 -8.18 -7.84
CA GLU A 68 -0.78 -8.55 -8.18
C GLU A 68 -0.10 -9.34 -7.06
N VAL A 69 -0.24 -8.90 -5.81
CA VAL A 69 0.27 -9.65 -4.65
C VAL A 69 -0.37 -11.03 -4.57
N ARG A 70 -1.69 -11.15 -4.77
CA ARG A 70 -2.38 -12.45 -4.79
C ARG A 70 -1.89 -13.34 -5.93
N LYS A 71 -1.62 -12.79 -7.12
CA LYS A 71 -1.04 -13.56 -8.23
C LYS A 71 0.34 -14.09 -7.86
N GLN A 72 1.19 -13.28 -7.23
CA GLN A 72 2.52 -13.72 -6.80
C GLN A 72 2.46 -14.79 -5.71
N LEU A 73 1.55 -14.65 -4.74
CA LEU A 73 1.34 -15.66 -3.70
C LEU A 73 0.81 -16.99 -4.27
N ARG A 74 -0.04 -16.95 -5.31
CA ARG A 74 -0.54 -18.16 -5.99
C ARG A 74 0.55 -18.91 -6.76
N LYS A 75 1.58 -18.20 -7.25
CA LYS A 75 2.72 -18.82 -7.93
C LYS A 75 3.67 -19.53 -6.96
N LYS A 76 3.67 -19.14 -5.69
CA LYS A 76 4.43 -19.84 -4.66
C LYS A 76 3.61 -21.05 -4.18
N PRO A 77 4.19 -22.27 -4.13
CA PRO A 77 3.51 -23.38 -3.51
C PRO A 77 3.16 -22.99 -2.07
N ARG A 78 1.91 -23.27 -1.67
CA ARG A 78 1.47 -23.03 -0.31
C ARG A 78 2.37 -23.86 0.60
N ALA A 79 2.94 -23.24 1.64
CA ALA A 79 3.61 -24.00 2.68
C ALA A 79 2.61 -25.05 3.22
N PRO A 80 3.05 -26.28 3.53
CA PRO A 80 2.20 -27.25 4.18
C PRO A 80 1.52 -26.57 5.37
N GLN A 81 0.19 -26.72 5.48
CA GLN A 81 -0.46 -26.28 6.70
C GLN A 81 0.16 -27.08 7.85
N PRO A 82 0.57 -26.43 8.96
CA PRO A 82 0.97 -27.20 10.13
C PRO A 82 -0.19 -28.16 10.45
N PRO A 83 0.11 -29.43 10.79
CA PRO A 83 -0.93 -30.34 11.24
C PRO A 83 -1.71 -29.67 12.37
N PRO A 84 -3.03 -29.92 12.48
CA PRO A 84 -3.81 -29.41 13.61
C PRO A 84 -3.09 -29.79 14.91
N PRO A 85 -3.07 -28.89 15.91
CA PRO A 85 -2.45 -29.20 17.19
C PRO A 85 -3.12 -30.46 17.74
N ASP A 86 -2.30 -31.48 18.03
CA ASP A 86 -2.79 -32.69 18.67
C ASP A 86 -3.32 -32.33 20.06
N LEU A 87 -4.38 -33.00 20.52
CA LEU A 87 -5.06 -32.67 21.79
C LEU A 87 -4.14 -32.84 23.02
N LEU A 88 -2.97 -33.45 22.83
CA LEU A 88 -1.93 -33.65 23.83
C LEU A 88 -0.97 -32.45 23.99
N THR A 89 -0.93 -31.51 23.04
CA THR A 89 0.03 -30.38 23.03
C THR A 89 -0.52 -29.10 23.69
N VAL A 90 -1.82 -29.05 24.02
CA VAL A 90 -2.49 -27.85 24.57
C VAL A 90 -2.52 -27.83 26.11
N ASN A 91 -1.99 -28.86 26.77
CA ASN A 91 -2.06 -29.07 28.22
C ASN A 91 -0.68 -29.17 28.91
N LEU A 92 0.38 -28.62 28.31
CA LEU A 92 1.71 -28.52 28.92
C LEU A 92 2.17 -27.06 28.99
#